data_AF-A0A7C3EDR3-F1
#
_entry.id   AF-A0A7C3EDR3-F1
#
_cell.length_a   1.000
_cell.length_b   1.000
_cell.length_c   1.000
_cell.angle_alpha   90.00
_cell.angle_beta   90.00
_cell.angle_gamma   90.00
#
_symmetry.space_group_name_H-M   'P 1'
#
loop_
_entity.id
_entity.type
_entity.pdbx_description
1 polymer ?
#
loop_
_entity_poly.entity_id
_entity_poly.type
_entity_poly.pdbx_seq_one_letter_code
_entity_poly.pdbx_strand_id
1 'polypeptide(L)'
;MIKSFIKLALIVFSIIAILFLYFYFTADRNKIDGNFLINLNKTIALSGVLCILSSLSISTLRKIGLKFKPSFNFFIKHLGLNGFYLASIHIFFSLLLLNSENHPYLFDVDMQLNLSGQMTVLFGAISFGIFLMPAITSVSVIKAGMSKEKWQSIQRLSYFGIGSVSVHLLFIVYERYSFSIDNSVKFNYEPLLISIFIIILLFIRIITMFNQKSSKD
;
A
#
# COMPACT_ATOMS: atom_id res chain seq x y z
N MET A 1 -15.34 19.57 -12.02
CA MET A 1 -14.16 19.17 -11.21
C MET A 1 -14.53 18.94 -9.74
N ILE A 2 -15.18 19.91 -9.07
CA ILE A 2 -15.61 19.84 -7.67
C ILE A 2 -16.41 18.57 -7.34
N LYS A 3 -17.43 18.23 -8.14
CA LYS A 3 -18.25 17.01 -7.94
C LYS A 3 -17.41 15.71 -7.93
N SER A 4 -16.37 15.61 -8.77
CA SER A 4 -15.51 14.42 -8.81
C SER A 4 -14.56 14.36 -7.61
N PHE A 5 -14.09 15.51 -7.15
CA PHE A 5 -13.26 15.61 -5.95
C PHE A 5 -14.03 15.19 -4.69
N ILE A 6 -15.25 15.72 -4.50
CA ILE A 6 -16.12 15.34 -3.36
C ILE A 6 -16.39 13.84 -3.37
N LYS A 7 -16.72 13.25 -4.53
CA LYS A 7 -16.94 11.80 -4.65
C LYS A 7 -15.70 11.00 -4.25
N LEU A 8 -14.52 11.40 -4.69
CA LEU A 8 -13.28 10.73 -4.33
C LEU A 8 -13.00 10.85 -2.82
N ALA A 9 -13.16 12.04 -2.25
CA ALA A 9 -12.95 12.28 -0.83
C ALA A 9 -13.89 11.40 0.01
N LEU A 10 -15.17 11.30 -0.37
CA LEU A 10 -16.13 10.40 0.26
C LEU A 10 -15.69 8.93 0.15
N ILE A 11 -15.25 8.47 -1.02
CA ILE A 11 -14.76 7.09 -1.19
C ILE A 11 -13.57 6.80 -0.26
N VAL A 12 -12.56 7.68 -0.26
CA VAL A 12 -11.36 7.52 0.58
C VAL A 12 -11.73 7.56 2.06
N PHE A 13 -12.56 8.51 2.47
CA PHE A 13 -13.04 8.62 3.85
C PHE A 13 -13.84 7.38 4.27
N SER A 14 -14.73 6.87 3.42
CA SER A 14 -15.47 5.64 3.70
C SER A 14 -14.56 4.43 3.85
N ILE A 15 -13.53 4.28 3.00
CA ILE A 15 -12.54 3.20 3.14
C ILE A 15 -11.84 3.29 4.51
N ILE A 16 -11.36 4.48 4.87
CA ILE A 16 -10.70 4.71 6.15
C ILE A 16 -11.65 4.41 7.32
N ALA A 17 -12.88 4.93 7.28
CA ALA A 17 -13.86 4.75 8.34
C ALA A 17 -14.25 3.27 8.52
N ILE A 18 -14.51 2.55 7.43
CA ILE A 18 -14.85 1.13 7.47
C ILE A 18 -13.71 0.31 8.05
N LEU A 19 -12.48 0.54 7.58
CA LEU A 19 -11.30 -0.16 8.10
C LEU A 19 -11.03 0.20 9.56
N PHE A 20 -11.20 1.46 9.94
CA PHE A 20 -11.04 1.90 11.32
C PHE A 20 -12.03 1.18 12.23
N LEU A 21 -13.31 1.18 11.89
CA LEU A 21 -14.35 0.50 12.66
C LEU A 21 -14.07 -1.01 12.73
N TYR A 22 -13.65 -1.61 11.61
CA TYR A 22 -13.24 -3.01 11.57
C TYR A 22 -12.15 -3.30 12.61
N PHE A 23 -11.03 -2.57 12.60
CA PHE A 23 -9.95 -2.79 13.58
C PHE A 23 -10.38 -2.45 15.00
N TYR A 24 -11.12 -1.35 15.18
CA TYR A 24 -11.58 -0.92 16.50
C TYR A 24 -12.47 -1.96 17.18
N PHE A 25 -13.33 -2.65 16.43
CA PHE A 25 -14.24 -3.67 16.97
C PHE A 25 -13.66 -5.09 17.00
N THR A 26 -12.67 -5.40 16.17
CA THR A 26 -12.04 -6.73 16.15
C THR A 26 -10.75 -6.82 16.98
N ALA A 27 -10.19 -5.68 17.38
CA ALA A 27 -9.02 -5.63 18.23
C ALA A 27 -9.33 -6.13 19.66
N ASP A 28 -8.47 -7.01 20.16
CA ASP A 28 -8.45 -7.39 21.56
C ASP A 28 -7.87 -6.23 22.39
N ARG A 29 -8.75 -5.52 23.12
CA ARG A 29 -8.40 -4.31 23.87
C ARG A 29 -7.39 -4.56 25.00
N ASN A 30 -7.25 -5.81 25.44
CA ASN A 30 -6.33 -6.18 26.51
C ASN A 30 -4.93 -6.52 25.99
N LYS A 31 -4.71 -6.47 24.68
CA LYS A 31 -3.43 -6.77 24.03
C LYS A 31 -2.85 -5.52 23.38
N ILE A 32 -1.60 -5.62 22.93
CA ILE A 32 -0.89 -4.56 22.19
C ILE A 32 -1.70 -4.06 20.98
N ASP A 33 -2.42 -4.98 20.32
CA ASP A 33 -3.31 -4.65 19.20
C ASP A 33 -4.56 -3.85 19.62
N GLY A 34 -4.81 -3.61 20.91
CA GLY A 34 -5.89 -2.78 21.45
C GLY A 34 -5.58 -1.29 21.47
N ASN A 35 -4.31 -0.88 21.30
CA ASN A 35 -3.91 0.52 21.33
C ASN A 35 -4.53 1.29 20.14
N PHE A 36 -5.23 2.38 20.46
CA PHE A 36 -5.88 3.24 19.47
C PHE A 36 -4.92 3.73 18.37
N LEU A 37 -3.72 4.20 18.73
CA LEU A 37 -2.76 4.73 17.77
C LEU A 37 -2.21 3.64 16.84
N ILE A 38 -2.00 2.42 17.36
CA ILE A 38 -1.58 1.27 16.55
C ILE A 38 -2.66 0.91 15.54
N ASN A 39 -3.93 0.84 15.96
CA ASN A 39 -5.05 0.53 15.07
C ASN A 39 -5.33 1.63 14.06
N LEU A 40 -5.21 2.90 14.46
CA LEU A 40 -5.28 4.03 13.55
C LEU A 40 -4.18 3.95 12.50
N ASN A 41 -2.93 3.68 12.90
CA ASN A 41 -1.81 3.56 11.98
C ASN A 41 -2.00 2.40 10.99
N LYS A 42 -2.45 1.22 11.45
CA LYS A 42 -2.81 0.08 10.58
C LYS A 42 -3.91 0.44 9.58
N THR A 43 -4.94 1.15 10.03
CA THR A 43 -6.04 1.61 9.18
C THR A 43 -5.52 2.53 8.07
N ILE A 44 -4.69 3.50 8.44
CA ILE A 44 -4.10 4.45 7.50
C ILE A 44 -3.22 3.70 6.48
N ALA A 45 -2.39 2.77 6.95
CA ALA A 45 -1.52 1.95 6.11
C ALA A 45 -2.33 1.17 5.06
N LEU A 46 -3.32 0.39 5.51
CA LEU A 46 -4.13 -0.44 4.63
C LEU A 46 -4.99 0.38 3.67
N SER A 47 -5.55 1.50 4.13
CA SER A 47 -6.25 2.44 3.26
C SER A 47 -5.33 2.99 2.17
N GLY A 48 -4.09 3.32 2.53
CA GLY A 48 -3.06 3.78 1.61
C GLY A 48 -2.75 2.73 0.54
N VAL A 49 -2.48 1.49 0.95
CA VAL A 49 -2.20 0.37 0.05
C VAL A 49 -3.40 0.10 -0.87
N LEU A 50 -4.63 0.05 -0.35
CA LEU A 50 -5.83 -0.17 -1.17
C LEU A 50 -6.05 0.93 -2.20
N CYS A 51 -5.75 2.19 -1.87
CA CYS A 51 -5.85 3.30 -2.82
C CYS A 51 -4.83 3.16 -3.97
N ILE A 52 -3.57 2.85 -3.65
CA ILE A 52 -2.52 2.61 -4.67
C ILE A 52 -2.87 1.38 -5.50
N LEU A 53 -3.23 0.27 -4.86
CA LEU A 53 -3.61 -0.98 -5.50
C LEU A 53 -4.78 -0.77 -6.46
N SER A 54 -5.82 -0.04 -6.04
CA SER A 54 -6.97 0.28 -6.89
C SER A 54 -6.57 1.12 -8.11
N SER A 55 -5.70 2.12 -7.94
CA SER A 55 -5.19 2.93 -9.04
C SER A 55 -4.46 2.08 -10.10
N LEU A 56 -3.59 1.16 -9.65
CA LEU A 56 -2.85 0.26 -10.52
C LEU A 56 -3.75 -0.80 -11.16
N SER A 57 -4.69 -1.38 -10.42
CA SER A 57 -5.67 -2.35 -10.91
C SER A 57 -6.52 -1.77 -12.03
N ILE A 58 -7.12 -0.59 -11.83
CA ILE A 58 -7.93 0.06 -12.88
C ILE A 58 -7.06 0.36 -14.12
N SER A 59 -5.80 0.75 -13.92
CA SER A 59 -4.86 1.00 -15.02
C SER A 59 -4.51 -0.28 -15.79
N THR A 60 -4.36 -1.41 -15.10
CA THR A 60 -4.12 -2.73 -15.72
C THR A 60 -5.38 -3.24 -16.42
N LEU A 61 -6.56 -3.10 -15.81
CA LEU A 61 -7.86 -3.47 -16.38
C LEU A 61 -8.14 -2.76 -17.71
N ARG A 62 -7.70 -1.51 -17.86
CA ARG A 62 -7.77 -0.81 -19.15
C ARG A 62 -6.93 -1.44 -20.25
N LYS A 63 -5.79 -2.03 -19.89
CA LYS A 63 -4.89 -2.66 -20.85
C LYS A 63 -5.38 -4.01 -21.35
N ILE A 64 -6.22 -4.70 -20.59
CA ILE A 64 -6.94 -5.91 -21.05
C ILE A 64 -8.19 -5.58 -21.87
N GLY A 65 -8.45 -4.30 -22.17
CA GLY A 65 -9.56 -3.89 -23.05
C GLY A 65 -10.82 -3.42 -22.33
N LEU A 66 -10.85 -3.34 -21.00
CA LEU A 66 -12.00 -2.77 -20.30
C LEU A 66 -12.10 -1.26 -20.57
N LYS A 67 -13.25 -0.85 -21.11
CA LYS A 67 -13.53 0.54 -21.47
C LYS A 67 -14.07 1.29 -20.25
N PHE A 68 -13.34 2.32 -19.82
CA PHE A 68 -13.79 3.25 -18.79
C PHE A 68 -13.94 4.64 -19.36
N LYS A 69 -14.91 5.41 -18.86
CA LYS A 69 -15.09 6.82 -19.23
C LYS A 69 -13.78 7.59 -19.03
N PRO A 70 -13.42 8.58 -19.88
CA PRO A 70 -12.20 9.37 -19.72
C PRO A 70 -12.08 10.05 -18.35
N SER A 71 -13.22 10.38 -17.73
CA SER A 71 -13.29 10.93 -16.37
C SER A 71 -12.68 10.03 -15.29
N PHE A 72 -12.54 8.72 -15.52
CA PHE A 72 -11.84 7.82 -14.60
C PHE A 72 -10.34 8.12 -14.48
N ASN A 73 -9.73 8.82 -15.45
CA ASN A 73 -8.32 9.24 -15.35
C ASN A 73 -8.09 10.10 -14.11
N PHE A 74 -9.08 10.93 -13.76
CA PHE A 74 -9.04 11.74 -12.56
C PHE A 74 -8.97 10.84 -11.31
N PHE A 75 -9.84 9.84 -11.22
CA PHE A 75 -9.88 8.91 -10.08
C PHE A 75 -8.61 8.08 -9.97
N ILE A 76 -8.10 7.52 -11.06
CA ILE A 76 -6.86 6.74 -11.07
C ILE A 76 -5.69 7.56 -10.50
N LYS A 77 -5.48 8.78 -11.02
CA LYS A 77 -4.40 9.66 -10.56
C LYS A 77 -4.53 9.94 -9.06
N HIS A 78 -5.72 10.39 -8.65
CA HIS A 78 -5.88 10.88 -7.29
C HIS A 78 -6.01 9.75 -6.27
N LEU A 79 -6.45 8.54 -6.63
CA LEU A 79 -6.34 7.36 -5.77
C LEU A 79 -4.87 7.05 -5.48
N GLY A 80 -4.01 7.05 -6.50
CA GLY A 80 -2.57 6.85 -6.30
C GLY A 80 -1.95 7.91 -5.38
N LEU A 81 -2.29 9.18 -5.58
CA LEU A 81 -1.77 10.29 -4.76
C LEU A 81 -2.31 10.27 -3.32
N ASN A 82 -3.61 9.97 -3.12
CA ASN A 82 -4.17 9.81 -1.77
C ASN A 82 -3.54 8.62 -1.06
N GLY A 83 -3.30 7.52 -1.78
CA GLY A 83 -2.61 6.36 -1.22
C GLY A 83 -1.18 6.68 -0.78
N PHE A 84 -0.43 7.46 -1.59
CA PHE A 84 0.89 7.96 -1.21
C PHE A 84 0.85 8.92 0.00
N TYR A 85 -0.15 9.81 0.06
CA TYR A 85 -0.36 10.70 1.21
C TYR A 85 -0.60 9.90 2.50
N LEU A 86 -1.49 8.90 2.46
CA LEU A 86 -1.75 8.01 3.59
C LEU A 86 -0.51 7.19 3.98
N ALA A 87 0.26 6.70 3.00
CA ALA A 87 1.53 6.03 3.27
C ALA A 87 2.54 6.96 3.97
N SER A 88 2.56 8.25 3.63
CA SER A 88 3.42 9.24 4.29
C SER A 88 3.03 9.43 5.76
N ILE A 89 1.72 9.52 6.04
CA ILE A 89 1.21 9.58 7.41
C ILE A 89 1.52 8.29 8.18
N HIS A 90 1.35 7.12 7.53
CA HIS A 90 1.70 5.83 8.11
C HIS A 90 3.17 5.77 8.53
N ILE A 91 4.10 6.22 7.67
CA ILE A 91 5.53 6.24 8.01
C ILE A 91 5.79 7.10 9.23
N PHE A 92 5.18 8.29 9.29
CA PHE A 92 5.31 9.18 10.45
C PHE A 92 4.87 8.50 11.75
N PHE A 93 3.67 7.91 11.78
CA PHE A 93 3.19 7.18 12.96
C PHE A 93 4.03 5.94 13.27
N SER A 94 4.44 5.18 12.25
CA SER A 94 5.27 3.98 12.43
C SER A 94 6.60 4.31 13.06
N LEU A 95 7.27 5.40 12.66
CA LEU A 95 8.53 5.81 13.28
C LEU A 95 8.36 6.21 14.76
N LEU A 96 7.23 6.81 15.12
CA LEU A 96 6.92 7.15 16.53
C LEU A 96 6.56 5.91 17.35
N LEU A 97 5.98 4.89 16.73
CA LEU A 97 5.50 3.68 17.39
C LEU A 97 6.51 2.52 17.34
N LEU A 98 7.60 2.63 16.57
CA LEU A 98 8.57 1.55 16.36
C LEU A 98 9.44 1.33 17.60
N ASN A 99 8.96 0.49 18.50
CA ASN A 99 9.69 0.00 19.67
C ASN A 99 9.20 -1.41 20.07
N SER A 100 9.93 -2.06 20.97
CA SER A 100 9.65 -3.42 21.43
C SER A 100 8.35 -3.55 22.21
N GLU A 101 7.85 -2.47 22.82
CA GLU A 101 6.58 -2.48 23.54
C GLU A 101 5.38 -2.55 22.58
N ASN A 102 5.40 -1.75 21.51
CA ASN A 102 4.33 -1.67 20.53
C ASN A 102 4.40 -2.77 19.45
N HIS A 103 5.59 -3.28 19.16
CA HIS A 103 5.84 -4.26 18.10
C HIS A 103 6.81 -5.36 18.53
N PRO A 104 6.57 -6.10 19.63
CA PRO A 104 7.53 -7.03 20.20
C PRO A 104 8.02 -8.10 19.21
N TYR A 105 7.16 -8.51 18.27
CA TYR A 105 7.48 -9.49 17.23
C TYR A 105 8.53 -9.01 16.20
N LEU A 106 8.89 -7.72 16.17
CA LEU A 106 9.95 -7.19 15.29
C LEU A 106 11.29 -7.04 15.99
N PHE A 107 11.35 -7.31 17.29
CA PHE A 107 12.53 -7.11 18.11
C PHE A 107 13.03 -8.44 18.67
N ASP A 108 14.33 -8.52 18.91
CA ASP A 108 14.97 -9.63 19.59
C ASP A 108 15.02 -9.41 21.12
N VAL A 109 15.66 -10.35 21.82
CA VAL A 109 15.84 -10.31 23.28
C VAL A 109 16.67 -9.12 23.76
N ASP A 110 17.52 -8.56 22.89
CA ASP A 110 18.37 -7.40 23.17
C ASP A 110 17.66 -6.07 22.83
N MET A 111 16.37 -6.13 22.54
CA MET A 111 15.54 -4.99 22.11
C MET A 111 16.04 -4.32 20.83
N GLN A 112 16.80 -5.04 20.00
CA GLN A 112 17.19 -4.61 18.66
C GLN A 112 16.21 -5.16 17.63
N LEU A 113 16.14 -4.53 16.44
CA LEU A 113 15.36 -5.08 15.34
C LEU A 113 15.95 -6.43 14.93
N ASN A 114 15.13 -7.47 14.99
CA ASN A 114 15.50 -8.77 14.43
C ASN A 114 15.61 -8.67 12.89
N LEU A 115 16.15 -9.71 12.24
CA LEU A 115 16.37 -9.68 10.78
C LEU A 115 15.09 -9.34 10.01
N SER A 116 13.97 -9.94 10.36
CA SER A 116 12.69 -9.65 9.71
C SER A 116 12.22 -8.22 9.97
N GLY A 117 12.41 -7.69 11.18
CA GLY A 117 12.14 -6.30 11.53
C GLY A 117 12.96 -5.33 10.67
N GLN A 118 14.26 -5.61 10.49
CA GLN A 118 15.11 -4.84 9.59
C GLN A 118 14.61 -4.90 8.14
N MET A 119 14.24 -6.09 7.65
CA MET A 119 13.72 -6.27 6.30
C MET A 119 12.35 -5.61 6.10
N THR A 120 11.47 -5.66 7.10
CA THR A 120 10.20 -4.93 7.11
C THR A 120 10.46 -3.43 6.95
N VAL A 121 11.35 -2.84 7.74
CA VAL A 121 11.67 -1.40 7.64
C VAL A 121 12.30 -1.07 6.28
N LEU A 122 13.25 -1.89 5.82
CA LEU A 122 13.94 -1.71 4.54
C LEU A 122 12.96 -1.70 3.35
N PHE A 123 12.10 -2.71 3.23
CA PHE A 123 11.13 -2.77 2.13
C PHE A 123 10.05 -1.69 2.23
N GLY A 124 9.70 -1.26 3.46
CA GLY A 124 8.89 -0.07 3.69
C GLY A 124 9.54 1.17 3.09
N ALA A 125 10.80 1.43 3.42
CA ALA A 125 11.57 2.56 2.91
C ALA A 125 11.76 2.52 1.38
N ILE A 126 12.12 1.36 0.82
CA ILE A 126 12.26 1.17 -0.64
C ILE A 126 10.94 1.47 -1.34
N SER A 127 9.82 0.92 -0.84
CA SER A 127 8.50 1.14 -1.44
C SER A 127 8.13 2.62 -1.44
N PHE A 128 8.39 3.33 -0.34
CA PHE A 128 8.14 4.76 -0.23
C PHE A 128 8.98 5.57 -1.21
N GLY A 129 10.29 5.29 -1.29
CA GLY A 129 11.19 5.94 -2.25
C GLY A 129 10.74 5.73 -3.70
N ILE A 130 10.28 4.51 -4.03
CA ILE A 130 9.74 4.22 -5.37
C ILE A 130 8.45 5.01 -5.63
N PHE A 131 7.52 5.11 -4.67
CA PHE A 131 6.27 5.84 -4.85
C PHE A 131 6.42 7.37 -4.80
N LEU A 132 7.50 7.87 -4.20
CA LEU A 132 7.82 9.29 -4.21
C LEU A 132 8.07 9.81 -5.64
N MET A 133 8.70 9.01 -6.49
CA MET A 133 8.99 9.37 -7.89
C MET A 133 7.73 9.67 -8.74
N PRO A 134 6.71 8.80 -8.81
CA PRO A 134 5.46 9.09 -9.51
C PRO A 134 4.64 10.20 -8.83
N ALA A 135 4.77 10.40 -7.51
CA ALA A 135 4.11 11.50 -6.79
C ALA A 135 4.72 12.86 -7.19
N ILE A 136 6.04 12.99 -7.14
CA ILE A 136 6.77 14.20 -7.56
C ILE A 136 6.48 14.52 -9.03
N THR A 137 6.59 13.54 -9.92
CA THR A 137 6.34 13.73 -11.37
C THR A 137 4.85 13.91 -11.73
N SER A 138 3.96 13.87 -10.74
CA SER A 138 2.54 14.22 -10.91
C SER A 138 2.24 15.70 -10.68
N VAL A 139 3.22 16.48 -10.18
CA VAL A 139 3.18 17.94 -10.08
C VAL A 139 3.21 18.55 -11.49
N SER A 140 2.36 19.55 -11.75
CA SER A 140 2.18 20.15 -13.09
C SER A 140 3.48 20.70 -13.68
N VAL A 141 4.25 21.45 -12.88
CA VAL A 141 5.52 22.07 -13.30
C VAL A 141 6.53 21.01 -13.72
N ILE A 142 6.72 19.96 -12.90
CA ILE A 142 7.66 18.88 -13.21
C ILE A 142 7.20 18.09 -14.44
N LYS A 143 5.90 17.77 -14.52
CA LYS A 143 5.33 17.05 -15.65
C LYS A 143 5.49 17.82 -16.97
N ALA A 144 5.37 19.14 -16.96
CA ALA A 144 5.52 19.98 -18.14
C ALA A 144 6.92 19.91 -18.74
N GLY A 145 7.95 19.66 -17.92
CA GLY A 145 9.33 19.48 -18.36
C GLY A 145 9.68 18.07 -18.87
N MET A 146 8.73 17.15 -18.97
CA MET A 146 8.97 15.75 -19.31
C MET A 146 8.29 15.32 -20.61
N SER A 147 8.98 14.48 -21.39
CA SER A 147 8.30 13.76 -22.48
C SER A 147 7.28 12.77 -21.91
N LYS A 148 6.26 12.46 -22.71
CA LYS A 148 5.20 11.52 -22.32
C LYS A 148 5.76 10.14 -21.99
N GLU A 149 6.75 9.69 -22.74
CA GLU A 149 7.39 8.38 -22.61
C GLU A 149 8.16 8.27 -21.29
N LYS A 150 8.94 9.32 -20.96
CA LYS A 150 9.67 9.41 -19.69
C LYS A 150 8.70 9.43 -18.51
N TRP A 151 7.65 10.26 -18.59
CA TRP A 151 6.62 10.32 -17.55
C TRP A 151 5.97 8.96 -17.34
N GLN A 152 5.53 8.30 -18.43
CA GLN A 152 4.94 6.96 -18.35
C GLN A 152 5.90 5.91 -17.78
N SER A 153 7.21 6.02 -18.05
CA SER A 153 8.21 5.11 -17.49
C SER A 153 8.28 5.23 -15.97
N ILE A 154 8.29 6.46 -15.44
CA ILE A 154 8.28 6.70 -13.99
C ILE A 154 6.98 6.17 -13.36
N GLN A 155 5.83 6.36 -14.01
CA GLN A 155 4.57 5.80 -13.52
C GLN A 155 4.56 4.26 -13.48
N ARG A 156 5.38 3.58 -14.30
CA ARG A 156 5.53 2.12 -14.25
C ARG A 156 6.33 1.64 -13.04
N LEU A 157 7.17 2.50 -12.44
CA LEU A 157 7.89 2.16 -11.22
C LEU A 157 6.94 1.81 -10.05
N SER A 158 5.72 2.34 -10.06
CA SER A 158 4.69 2.01 -9.08
C SER A 158 4.38 0.51 -8.97
N TYR A 159 4.59 -0.28 -10.03
CA TYR A 159 4.45 -1.75 -9.96
C TYR A 159 5.58 -2.41 -9.15
N PHE A 160 6.80 -1.87 -9.22
CA PHE A 160 7.89 -2.30 -8.34
C PHE A 160 7.62 -1.84 -6.91
N GLY A 161 7.15 -0.61 -6.73
CA GLY A 161 6.78 -0.07 -5.42
C GLY A 161 5.74 -0.93 -4.70
N ILE A 162 4.66 -1.32 -5.39
CA ILE A 162 3.63 -2.18 -4.78
C ILE A 162 4.15 -3.61 -4.55
N GLY A 163 5.05 -4.11 -5.40
CA GLY A 163 5.76 -5.37 -5.15
C GLY A 163 6.58 -5.32 -3.86
N SER A 164 7.33 -4.23 -3.62
CA SER A 164 8.06 -4.01 -2.37
C SER A 164 7.13 -3.90 -1.16
N VAL A 165 5.93 -3.30 -1.31
CA VAL A 165 4.90 -3.34 -0.25
C VAL A 165 4.50 -4.77 0.08
N SER A 166 4.29 -5.64 -0.92
CA SER A 166 3.96 -7.04 -0.65
C SER A 166 5.07 -7.73 0.14
N VAL A 167 6.34 -7.49 -0.18
CA VAL A 167 7.46 -8.07 0.57
C VAL A 167 7.50 -7.53 2.00
N HIS A 168 7.33 -6.22 2.17
CA HIS A 168 7.20 -5.58 3.50
C HIS A 168 6.10 -6.24 4.35
N LEU A 169 4.91 -6.47 3.77
CA LEU A 169 3.80 -7.12 4.45
C LEU A 169 4.08 -8.59 4.76
N LEU A 170 4.74 -9.33 3.87
CA LEU A 170 5.06 -10.74 4.08
C LEU A 170 6.03 -10.96 5.24
N PHE A 171 7.01 -10.08 5.45
CA PHE A 171 7.86 -10.14 6.66
C PHE A 171 7.05 -9.89 7.95
N ILE A 172 6.09 -8.95 7.92
CA ILE A 172 5.18 -8.74 9.06
C ILE A 172 4.31 -9.97 9.32
N VAL A 173 3.77 -10.59 8.26
CA VAL A 173 2.96 -11.82 8.33
C VAL A 173 3.79 -12.94 8.95
N TYR A 174 5.02 -13.15 8.48
CA TYR A 174 5.91 -14.18 8.96
C TYR A 174 6.18 -14.03 10.47
N GLU A 175 6.62 -12.86 10.91
CA GLU A 175 6.91 -12.62 12.34
C GLU A 175 5.66 -12.68 13.22
N ARG A 176 4.54 -12.11 12.76
CA ARG A 176 3.29 -12.22 13.50
C ARG A 176 2.80 -13.66 13.60
N TYR A 177 3.04 -14.49 12.60
CA TYR A 177 2.64 -15.88 12.60
C TYR A 177 3.44 -16.66 13.63
N SER A 178 4.78 -16.54 13.59
CA SER A 178 5.67 -17.14 14.59
C SER A 178 5.30 -16.69 16.01
N PHE A 179 5.15 -15.38 16.22
CA PHE A 179 4.75 -14.83 17.51
C PHE A 179 3.38 -15.33 17.97
N SER A 180 2.42 -15.50 17.05
CA SER A 180 1.07 -15.99 17.37
C SER A 180 1.06 -17.43 17.85
N ILE A 181 1.93 -18.29 17.31
CA ILE A 181 2.09 -19.68 17.75
C ILE A 181 2.66 -19.70 19.16
N ASP A 182 3.76 -18.98 19.38
CA ASP A 182 4.48 -19.01 20.66
C ASP A 182 3.68 -18.42 21.81
N ASN A 183 2.81 -17.43 21.52
CA ASN A 183 2.06 -16.68 22.54
C ASN A 183 0.55 -16.97 22.53
N SER A 184 0.07 -17.93 21.72
CA SER A 184 -1.35 -18.26 21.57
C SER A 184 -2.23 -17.03 21.30
N VAL A 185 -1.73 -16.09 20.49
CA VAL A 185 -2.46 -14.88 20.11
C VAL A 185 -3.16 -15.10 18.76
N LYS A 186 -4.31 -14.45 18.54
CA LYS A 186 -5.00 -14.51 17.25
C LYS A 186 -4.11 -13.95 16.14
N PHE A 187 -3.94 -14.71 15.07
CA PHE A 187 -3.24 -14.26 13.87
C PHE A 187 -4.14 -13.35 13.00
N ASN A 188 -3.56 -12.27 12.50
CA ASN A 188 -4.23 -11.27 11.67
C ASN A 188 -3.91 -11.54 10.18
N TYR A 189 -4.91 -11.97 9.42
CA TYR A 189 -4.75 -12.44 8.03
C TYR A 189 -4.81 -11.31 6.98
N GLU A 190 -5.18 -10.09 7.37
CA GLU A 190 -5.40 -8.96 6.46
C GLU A 190 -4.14 -8.61 5.65
N PRO A 191 -2.94 -8.49 6.24
CA PRO A 191 -1.72 -8.24 5.49
C PRO A 191 -1.41 -9.34 4.45
N LEU A 192 -1.72 -10.60 4.76
CA LEU A 192 -1.52 -11.73 3.86
C LEU A 192 -2.49 -11.64 2.66
N LEU A 193 -3.77 -11.37 2.92
CA LEU A 193 -4.77 -11.21 1.86
C LEU A 193 -4.40 -10.06 0.90
N ILE A 194 -3.92 -8.94 1.43
CA ILE A 194 -3.47 -7.81 0.62
C ILE A 194 -2.26 -8.18 -0.24
N SER A 195 -1.27 -8.89 0.33
CA SER A 195 -0.13 -9.41 -0.44
C SER A 195 -0.57 -10.33 -1.59
N ILE A 196 -1.54 -11.21 -1.36
CA ILE A 196 -2.12 -12.08 -2.41
C ILE A 196 -2.73 -11.22 -3.53
N PHE A 197 -3.52 -10.20 -3.21
CA PHE A 197 -4.10 -9.32 -4.23
C PHE A 197 -3.02 -8.55 -5.01
N ILE A 198 -1.95 -8.12 -4.36
CA ILE A 198 -0.81 -7.47 -5.03
C ILE A 198 -0.16 -8.45 -6.01
N ILE A 199 0.13 -9.67 -5.58
CA ILE A 199 0.74 -10.71 -6.41
C ILE A 199 -0.13 -11.01 -7.64
N ILE A 200 -1.45 -11.16 -7.45
CA ILE A 200 -2.41 -11.35 -8.55
C ILE A 200 -2.35 -10.17 -9.54
N LEU A 201 -2.37 -8.93 -9.05
CA LEU A 201 -2.26 -7.74 -9.91
C LEU A 201 -0.96 -7.77 -10.73
N LEU A 202 0.18 -8.07 -10.11
CA LEU A 202 1.48 -8.12 -10.77
C LEU A 202 1.51 -9.23 -11.83
N PHE A 203 0.95 -10.40 -11.52
CA PHE A 203 0.84 -11.51 -12.47
C PHE A 203 -0.01 -11.14 -13.69
N ILE A 204 -1.21 -10.58 -13.49
CA ILE A 204 -2.06 -10.08 -14.57
C ILE A 204 -1.29 -9.04 -15.40
N ARG A 205 -0.55 -8.14 -14.73
CA ARG A 205 0.24 -7.13 -15.42
C ARG A 205 1.31 -7.75 -16.31
N ILE A 206 2.02 -8.77 -15.86
CA ILE A 206 3.03 -9.48 -16.65
C ILE A 206 2.38 -10.09 -17.90
N ILE A 207 1.26 -10.81 -17.75
CA ILE A 207 0.50 -11.38 -18.87
C ILE A 207 0.12 -10.31 -19.90
N THR A 208 -0.39 -9.16 -19.45
CA THR A 208 -0.79 -8.07 -20.37
C THR A 208 0.38 -7.52 -21.18
N MET A 209 1.60 -7.55 -20.64
CA MET A 209 2.78 -7.07 -21.35
C MET A 209 3.19 -8.02 -22.48
N PHE A 210 3.07 -9.34 -22.27
CA PHE A 210 3.35 -10.33 -23.30
C PHE A 210 2.31 -10.31 -24.42
N ASN A 211 1.02 -10.22 -24.09
CA ASN A 211 -0.04 -10.20 -25.11
C ASN A 211 0.03 -8.98 -26.03
N GLN A 212 0.48 -7.82 -25.52
CA GLN A 212 0.65 -6.60 -26.34
C GLN A 212 1.86 -6.65 -27.27
N LYS A 213 2.85 -7.50 -26.98
CA LYS A 213 4.02 -7.68 -27.83
C LYS A 213 3.65 -8.53 -29.05
N SER A 214 2.91 -9.62 -28.83
CA SER A 214 2.46 -10.53 -29.88
C SER A 214 1.50 -9.93 -30.91
N SER A 215 0.85 -8.80 -30.63
CA SER A 215 -0.10 -8.16 -31.56
C SER A 215 0.54 -7.11 -32.48
N LYS A 216 1.85 -6.88 -32.35
CA LYS A 216 2.61 -5.91 -33.15
C LYS A 216 3.57 -6.56 -34.14
N ASP A 217 3.72 -7.88 -34.03
CA ASP A 217 4.43 -8.74 -34.96
C ASP A 217 3.38 -9.42 -35.88
#